data_AF-A0A5A4LJE9-F1
#
_entry.id   AF-A0A5A4LJE9-F1
#
_cell.length_a   1.000
_cell.length_b   1.000
_cell.length_c   1.000
_cell.angle_alpha   90.00
_cell.angle_beta   90.00
_cell.angle_gamma   90.00
#
_symmetry.space_group_name_H-M   'P 1'
#
loop_
_entity.id
_entity.type
_entity.pdbx_description
1 polymer ?
#
loop_
_entity_poly.entity_id
_entity_poly.type
_entity_poly.pdbx_seq_one_letter_code
_entity_poly.pdbx_strand_id
1 'polypeptide(L)'
;VEYRLVSKNVVFATGAYPRLSLSFKLKRNIGYFILQTYMPSILITILSWVSFWINYDASAARVALGITTVLTMTTINTHLRETLPKIPYVKA
;
A
#
# COMPACT_ATOMS: atom_id res chain seq x y z
N VAL A 1 -20.50 -1.65 10.78
CA VAL A 1 -19.65 -2.79 11.20
C VAL A 1 -20.53 -4.02 11.20
N GLU A 2 -20.28 -4.95 10.29
CA GLU A 2 -21.05 -6.19 10.20
C GLU A 2 -20.41 -7.22 11.15
N TYR A 3 -21.15 -7.68 12.16
CA TYR A 3 -20.68 -8.67 13.12
C TYR A 3 -21.57 -9.91 13.06
N ARG A 4 -20.97 -11.10 13.09
CA ARG A 4 -21.69 -12.38 13.05
C ARG A 4 -21.35 -13.18 14.30
N LEU A 5 -22.37 -13.50 15.09
CA LEU A 5 -22.27 -14.46 16.18
C LEU A 5 -22.40 -15.87 15.60
N VAL A 6 -21.40 -16.71 15.83
CA VAL A 6 -21.33 -18.08 15.33
C VAL A 6 -21.15 -19.01 16.52
N SER A 7 -22.21 -19.73 16.88
CA SER A 7 -22.18 -20.84 17.82
C SER A 7 -21.97 -22.14 17.05
N LYS A 8 -20.89 -22.87 17.34
CA LYS A 8 -20.58 -24.15 16.70
C LYS A 8 -20.00 -25.13 17.72
N ASN A 9 -20.40 -26.40 17.62
CA ASN A 9 -19.72 -27.49 18.31
C ASN A 9 -18.50 -27.91 17.49
N VAL A 10 -17.31 -27.83 18.07
CA VAL A 10 -16.05 -28.23 17.43
C VAL A 10 -15.63 -29.58 18.01
N VAL A 11 -15.39 -30.55 17.12
CA VAL A 11 -14.96 -31.90 17.49
C VAL A 11 -13.44 -31.95 17.50
N PHE A 12 -12.86 -32.37 18.61
CA PHE A 12 -11.45 -32.64 18.79
C PHE A 12 -11.23 -34.13 19.09
N ALA A 13 -9.97 -34.57 19.08
CA ALA A 13 -9.62 -35.96 19.40
C ALA A 13 -10.10 -36.43 20.78
N THR A 14 -10.31 -35.50 21.73
CA THR A 14 -10.78 -35.78 23.09
C THR A 14 -12.28 -35.62 23.30
N GLY A 15 -13.03 -35.16 22.28
CA GLY A 15 -14.49 -34.96 22.39
C GLY A 15 -15.02 -33.72 21.66
N ALA A 16 -16.33 -33.50 21.75
CA ALA A 16 -17.02 -32.35 21.15
C ALA A 16 -17.23 -31.24 22.19
N TYR A 17 -16.80 -30.02 21.86
CA TYR A 17 -16.92 -28.87 22.75
C TYR A 17 -17.70 -27.72 22.10
N PRO A 18 -18.63 -27.07 22.83
CA PRO A 18 -19.33 -25.90 22.34
C PRO A 18 -18.37 -24.70 22.28
N ARG A 19 -18.32 -24.03 21.12
CA ARG A 19 -17.54 -22.82 20.91
C ARG A 19 -18.43 -21.70 20.39
N LEU A 20 -18.46 -20.58 21.12
CA LEU A 20 -18.97 -19.32 20.61
C LEU A 20 -17.84 -18.54 19.94
N SER A 21 -18.10 -17.96 18.79
CA SER A 21 -17.15 -17.09 18.10
C SER A 21 -17.85 -15.85 17.55
N LEU A 22 -17.26 -14.69 17.78
CA LEU A 22 -17.73 -13.42 17.25
C LEU A 22 -16.80 -13.04 16.10
N SER A 23 -17.37 -12.94 14.90
CA SER A 23 -16.61 -12.56 13.69
C SER A 23 -16.93 -11.13 13.30
N PHE A 24 -15.91 -10.31 13.10
CA PHE A 24 -16.04 -8.93 12.62
C PHE A 24 -15.58 -8.83 11.17
N LYS A 25 -16.36 -8.15 10.34
CA LYS A 25 -15.97 -7.82 8.96
C LYS A 25 -15.40 -6.41 8.92
N LEU A 26 -14.07 -6.33 8.89
CA LEU A 26 -13.32 -5.07 8.78
C LEU A 26 -13.04 -4.80 7.31
N LYS A 27 -13.57 -3.70 6.77
CA LYS A 27 -13.21 -3.20 5.42
C LYS A 27 -12.12 -2.15 5.58
N ARG A 28 -10.99 -2.32 4.88
CA ARG A 28 -9.89 -1.34 4.89
C ARG A 28 -10.29 -0.09 4.12
N ASN A 29 -10.17 1.09 4.73
CA ASN A 29 -10.36 2.35 4.04
C ASN A 29 -9.16 2.62 3.11
N ILE A 30 -9.41 2.82 1.82
CA ILE A 30 -8.38 2.95 0.78
C ILE A 30 -7.89 4.40 0.62
N GLY A 31 -8.54 5.37 1.27
CA GLY A 31 -8.25 6.81 1.09
C GLY A 31 -6.80 7.21 1.36
N TYR A 32 -6.19 6.67 2.42
CA TYR A 32 -4.78 6.89 2.75
C TYR A 32 -3.83 6.34 1.66
N PHE A 33 -4.13 5.16 1.13
CA PHE A 33 -3.32 4.52 0.09
C PHE A 33 -3.38 5.26 -1.25
N ILE A 34 -4.53 5.86 -1.57
CA ILE A 34 -4.69 6.70 -2.77
C ILE A 34 -3.86 7.99 -2.65
N LEU A 35 -3.93 8.68 -1.51
CA LEU A 35 -3.22 9.94 -1.32
C LEU A 35 -1.70 9.76 -1.20
N GLN A 36 -1.23 8.65 -0.64
CA GLN A 36 0.19 8.46 -0.35
C GLN A 36 0.94 7.60 -1.37
N THR A 37 0.25 6.76 -2.15
CA THR A 37 0.91 5.91 -3.16
C THR A 37 0.47 6.25 -4.59
N TYR A 38 -0.83 6.46 -4.82
CA TYR A 38 -1.32 6.75 -6.18
C TYR A 38 -1.00 8.18 -6.63
N MET A 39 -1.28 9.19 -5.81
CA MET A 39 -0.95 10.60 -6.09
C MET A 39 0.53 10.80 -6.48
N PRO A 40 1.53 10.37 -5.68
CA PRO A 40 2.93 10.57 -6.04
C PRO A 40 3.36 9.78 -7.29
N SER A 41 2.84 8.57 -7.51
CA SER A 41 3.14 7.78 -8.72
C SER A 41 2.66 8.47 -10.01
N ILE A 42 1.47 9.07 -9.96
CA ILE A 42 0.90 9.83 -11.09
C ILE A 42 1.73 11.09 -11.34
N LEU A 43 2.08 11.83 -10.28
CA LEU A 43 2.93 13.02 -10.39
C LEU A 43 4.29 12.70 -11.00
N ILE A 44 4.91 11.57 -10.63
CA ILE A 44 6.21 11.14 -11.19
C ILE A 44 6.07 10.78 -12.68
N THR A 45 4.99 10.11 -13.07
CA THR A 45 4.72 9.78 -14.48
C THR A 45 4.59 11.06 -15.32
N ILE A 46 3.87 12.07 -14.81
CA ILE A 46 3.72 13.36 -15.47
C ILE A 46 5.05 14.11 -15.54
N LEU A 47 5.83 14.13 -14.45
CA LEU A 47 7.15 14.78 -14.41
C LEU A 47 8.15 14.14 -15.38
N SER A 48 8.08 12.82 -15.57
CA SER A 48 8.85 12.12 -16.62
C SER A 48 8.50 12.67 -18.01
N TRP A 49 7.24 12.95 -18.29
CA TRP A 49 6.82 13.51 -19.58
C TRP A 49 7.19 14.99 -19.74
N VAL A 50 7.21 15.76 -18.65
CA VAL A 50 7.65 17.17 -18.67
C VAL A 50 9.12 17.30 -19.06
N SER A 51 9.95 16.26 -18.81
CA SER A 51 11.35 16.24 -19.24
C SER A 51 11.52 16.30 -20.77
N PHE A 52 10.53 15.88 -21.55
CA PHE A 52 10.52 16.00 -23.02
C PHE A 52 10.26 17.43 -23.50
N TRP A 53 9.67 18.29 -22.67
CA TRP A 53 9.35 19.69 -23.02
C TRP A 53 10.48 20.69 -22.72
N ILE A 54 11.46 20.31 -21.90
CA ILE A 54 12.58 21.21 -21.56
C ILE A 54 13.69 21.15 -22.62
N ASN A 55 14.19 22.33 -22.97
CA ASN A 55 15.26 22.54 -23.95
C ASN A 55 16.62 21.97 -23.46
N TYR A 56 17.43 21.41 -24.37
CA TYR A 56 18.64 20.61 -24.04
C TYR A 56 19.68 21.32 -23.16
N ASP A 57 19.74 22.66 -23.18
CA ASP A 57 20.75 23.46 -22.47
C ASP A 57 20.66 23.39 -20.94
N ALA A 58 19.49 23.14 -20.37
CA ALA A 58 19.31 23.00 -18.91
C ALA A 58 19.26 21.53 -18.47
N SER A 59 20.28 20.75 -18.85
CA SER A 59 20.38 19.31 -18.56
C SER A 59 20.51 18.99 -17.07
N ALA A 60 21.30 19.79 -16.33
CA ALA A 60 21.53 19.60 -14.89
C ALA A 60 20.25 19.69 -14.04
N ALA A 61 19.33 20.60 -14.39
CA ALA A 61 18.07 20.79 -13.67
C ALA A 61 17.12 19.59 -13.85
N ARG A 62 17.07 19.01 -15.06
CA ARG A 62 16.26 17.81 -15.33
C ARG A 62 16.75 16.59 -14.57
N VAL A 63 18.08 16.39 -14.55
CA VAL A 63 18.70 15.28 -13.83
C VAL A 63 18.46 15.40 -12.33
N ALA A 64 18.63 16.60 -11.76
CA ALA A 64 18.37 16.84 -10.34
C ALA A 64 16.91 16.53 -9.96
N LEU A 65 15.93 17.04 -10.73
CA LEU A 65 14.51 16.78 -10.49
C LEU A 65 14.14 15.29 -10.64
N GLY A 66 14.72 14.60 -11.62
CA GLY A 66 14.55 13.15 -11.82
C GLY A 66 15.14 12.31 -10.68
N ILE A 67 16.32 12.67 -10.19
CA ILE A 67 16.96 11.96 -9.07
C ILE A 67 16.17 12.18 -7.77
N THR A 68 15.77 13.42 -7.48
CA THR A 68 14.98 13.71 -6.28
C THR A 68 13.65 12.98 -6.29
N THR A 69 12.95 12.90 -7.44
CA THR A 69 11.68 12.17 -7.55
C THR A 69 11.84 10.67 -7.30
N VAL A 70 12.87 10.04 -7.89
CA VAL A 70 13.17 8.61 -7.65
C VAL A 70 13.54 8.36 -6.20
N LEU A 71 14.34 9.24 -5.59
CA LEU A 71 14.71 9.16 -4.19
C LEU A 71 13.48 9.27 -3.28
N THR A 72 12.61 10.27 -3.51
CA THR A 72 11.36 10.44 -2.75
C THR A 72 10.46 9.21 -2.88
N MET A 73 10.34 8.62 -4.07
CA MET A 73 9.56 7.39 -4.26
C MET A 73 10.16 6.19 -3.51
N THR A 74 11.49 6.08 -3.49
CA THR A 74 12.19 5.04 -2.74
C THR A 74 11.93 5.20 -1.24
N THR A 75 12.01 6.43 -0.71
CA THR A 75 11.71 6.74 0.70
C THR A 75 10.26 6.45 1.07
N ILE A 76 9.30 6.79 0.20
CA ILE A 76 7.89 6.46 0.44
C ILE A 76 7.69 4.93 0.45
N ASN A 77 8.32 4.21 -0.47
CA ASN A 77 8.24 2.75 -0.53
C ASN A 77 8.87 2.06 0.67
N THR A 78 10.03 2.51 1.15
CA THR A 78 10.67 1.95 2.36
C THR A 78 9.79 2.19 3.59
N HIS A 79 9.25 3.40 3.74
CA HIS A 79 8.31 3.73 4.82
C HIS A 79 7.03 2.85 4.79
N LEU A 80 6.50 2.58 3.60
CA LEU A 80 5.35 1.68 3.43
C LEU A 80 5.68 0.23 3.82
N ARG A 81 6.92 -0.22 3.61
CA ARG A 81 7.38 -1.57 4.00
C ARG A 81 7.64 -1.71 5.50
N GLU A 82 7.90 -0.61 6.20
CA GLU A 82 8.05 -0.59 7.67
C GLU A 82 6.69 -0.60 8.38
N THR A 83 5.69 0.04 7.80
CA THR A 83 4.34 0.15 8.38
C THR A 83 3.43 -1.04 8.05
N LEU A 84 3.79 -1.87 7.05
CA LEU A 84 3.06 -3.09 6.71
C LEU A 84 3.87 -4.35 7.09
N PRO A 85 3.20 -5.43 7.56
CA PRO A 85 3.88 -6.70 7.77
C PRO A 85 4.55 -7.18 6.48
N LYS A 86 5.74 -7.77 6.60
CA LYS A 86 6.49 -8.32 5.47
C LYS A 86 5.76 -9.54 4.94
N ILE A 87 5.09 -9.39 3.80
CA ILE A 87 4.35 -10.48 3.15
C ILE A 87 5.11 -10.88 1.88
N PRO A 88 5.39 -12.17 1.65
CA PRO A 88 6.26 -12.62 0.54
C PRO A 88 5.61 -12.55 -0.84
N TYR A 89 4.36 -12.09 -0.95
CA TYR A 89 3.66 -11.93 -2.22
C TYR A 89 3.44 -10.46 -2.59
N VAL A 90 3.42 -10.19 -3.90
CA VAL A 90 3.10 -8.88 -4.47
C VAL A 90 1.66 -8.52 -4.11
N LYS A 91 1.47 -7.32 -3.54
CA LYS A 91 0.16 -6.77 -3.22
C LYS A 91 -0.34 -5.91 -4.38
N ALA A 92 -1.64 -5.92 -4.64
CA ALA A 92 -2.33 -5.04 -5.60
C ALA A 92 -2.66 -3.68 -4.98
#